data_AF-A0A1M2US21-F1
#
_entry.id   AF-A0A1M2US21-F1
#
_cell.length_a   1.000
_cell.length_b   1.000
_cell.length_c   1.000
_cell.angle_alpha   90.00
_cell.angle_beta   90.00
_cell.angle_gamma   90.00
#
_symmetry.space_group_name_H-M   'P 1'
#
loop_
_entity.id
_entity.type
_entity.pdbx_description
1 polymer ?
#
loop_
_entity_poly.entity_id
_entity_poly.type
_entity_poly.pdbx_seq_one_letter_code
_entity_poly.pdbx_strand_id
1 'polypeptide(L)' 'METRKGEQDRHWFRSERFSLVNGQWFFQTREGSIQGPFDSVHEAEMELMLYLRHADDQLFQGVC' A
#
# COMPACT_ATOMS: atom_id res chain seq x y z
N MET A 1 -9.87 -16.26 0.14
CA MET A 1 -9.33 -16.00 1.50
C MET A 1 -10.00 -17.01 2.41
N GLU A 2 -9.24 -17.95 2.96
CA GLU A 2 -9.78 -19.07 3.74
C GLU A 2 -10.01 -18.62 5.19
N THR A 3 -11.26 -18.53 5.61
CA THR A 3 -11.61 -18.32 7.02
C THR A 3 -11.62 -19.66 7.74
N ARG A 4 -11.23 -19.66 9.02
CA ARG A 4 -11.23 -20.89 9.82
C ARG A 4 -12.68 -21.33 10.03
N LYS A 5 -12.91 -22.65 9.98
CA LYS A 5 -14.25 -23.26 10.10
C LYS A 5 -14.91 -22.86 11.43
N GLY A 6 -15.96 -22.04 11.37
CA GLY A 6 -16.75 -21.60 12.53
C GLY A 6 -16.81 -20.08 12.77
N GLU A 7 -16.06 -19.27 12.02
CA GLU A 7 -16.16 -17.81 12.09
C GLU A 7 -17.25 -17.29 11.14
N GLN A 8 -18.16 -16.44 11.63
CA GLN A 8 -19.11 -15.72 10.75
C GLN A 8 -18.33 -14.90 9.72
N ASP A 9 -18.84 -14.84 8.50
CA ASP A 9 -18.27 -14.02 7.42
C ASP A 9 -18.25 -12.55 7.86
N ARG A 10 -17.13 -12.13 8.44
CA ARG A 10 -16.85 -10.73 8.68
C ARG A 10 -16.18 -10.23 7.41
N HIS A 11 -16.84 -9.33 6.70
CA HIS A 11 -16.19 -8.49 5.71
C HIS A 11 -15.09 -7.70 6.42
N TRP A 12 -13.86 -8.22 6.38
CA TRP A 12 -12.68 -7.48 6.83
C TRP A 12 -12.50 -6.34 5.83
N PHE A 13 -12.94 -5.14 6.19
CA PHE A 13 -12.57 -3.94 5.46
C PHE A 13 -11.05 -3.81 5.53
N ARG A 14 -10.37 -4.24 4.46
CA ARG A 14 -9.01 -3.78 4.22
C ARG A 14 -9.14 -2.37 3.69
N SER A 15 -8.79 -1.39 4.51
CA SER A 15 -8.62 -0.03 4.03
C SER A 15 -7.62 -0.07 2.88
N GLU A 16 -8.08 0.33 1.69
CA GLU A 16 -7.17 0.62 0.59
C GLU A 16 -6.19 1.68 1.06
N ARG A 17 -4.90 1.49 0.78
CA ARG A 17 -3.82 2.37 1.26
C ARG A 17 -3.72 3.67 0.47
N PHE A 18 -4.76 4.01 -0.28
CA PHE A 18 -4.85 5.19 -1.11
C PHE A 18 -5.85 6.16 -0.47
N SER A 19 -5.54 7.45 -0.49
CA SER A 19 -6.39 8.50 0.06
C SER A 19 -6.36 9.70 -0.88
N LEU A 20 -7.54 10.21 -1.23
CA LEU A 20 -7.70 11.43 -2.00
C LEU A 20 -7.89 12.59 -1.03
N VAL A 21 -6.94 13.51 -0.97
CA VAL A 21 -7.00 14.70 -0.12
C VAL A 21 -6.86 15.93 -1.01
N ASN A 22 -7.83 16.83 -0.96
CA ASN A 22 -7.85 18.06 -1.77
C ASN A 22 -7.69 17.84 -3.28
N GLY A 23 -8.21 16.73 -3.81
CA GLY A 23 -8.09 16.40 -5.24
C GLY A 23 -6.75 15.80 -5.64
N GLN A 24 -5.86 15.54 -4.67
CA GLN A 24 -4.57 14.89 -4.88
C GLN A 24 -4.56 13.52 -4.23
N TRP A 25 -3.96 12.56 -4.91
CA TRP A 25 -3.84 11.18 -4.43
C TRP A 25 -2.60 11.01 -3.58
N PHE A 26 -2.75 10.24 -2.51
CA PHE A 26 -1.68 9.86 -1.60
C PHE A 26 -1.75 8.37 -1.34
N PHE A 27 -0.60 7.73 -1.12
CA PHE A 27 -0.57 6.37 -0.58
C PHE A 27 0.20 6.30 0.74
N GLN A 28 -0.23 5.40 1.63
CA GLN A 28 0.39 5.21 2.92
C GLN A 28 1.11 3.85 3.01
N THR A 29 2.36 3.88 3.46
CA THR A 29 3.17 2.68 3.70
C THR A 29 2.94 2.15 5.13
N ARG A 30 3.38 0.91 5.41
CA ARG A 30 3.23 0.30 6.75
C ARG A 30 4.05 1.01 7.83
N GLU A 31 5.14 1.65 7.44
CA GLU A 31 5.99 2.45 8.34
C GLU A 31 5.34 3.79 8.73
N GLY A 32 4.15 4.10 8.20
CA GLY A 32 3.46 5.36 8.46
C GLY A 32 3.89 6.48 7.52
N SER A 33 4.84 6.23 6.60
CA SER A 33 5.24 7.20 5.57
C SER A 33 4.11 7.38 4.56
N ILE A 34 3.73 8.62 4.31
CA ILE A 34 2.74 9.03 3.31
C ILE A 34 3.52 9.55 2.10
N GLN A 35 3.21 9.00 0.93
CA GLN A 35 3.82 9.36 -0.34
C GLN A 35 2.77 10.02 -1.26
N GLY A 36 3.23 11.01 -2.02
CA GLY A 36 2.40 11.89 -2.85
C GLY A 36 2.83 13.35 -2.68
N PRO A 37 2.05 14.32 -3.19
CA PRO A 37 0.78 14.16 -3.92
C PRO A 37 0.95 13.62 -5.35
N PHE A 38 -0.03 12.84 -5.82
CA PHE A 38 -0.15 12.39 -7.21
C PHE A 38 -1.41 12.97 -7.86
N ASP A 39 -1.35 13.26 -9.16
CA ASP A 39 -2.50 13.81 -9.90
C ASP A 39 -3.56 12.75 -10.20
N SER A 40 -3.15 11.49 -10.36
CA SER A 40 -4.04 10.36 -10.64
C SER A 40 -3.76 9.12 -9.80
N VAL A 41 -4.78 8.26 -9.62
CA VAL A 41 -4.62 6.98 -8.90
C VAL A 41 -3.61 6.07 -9.59
N HIS A 42 -3.58 6.07 -10.94
CA HIS A 42 -2.64 5.26 -11.71
C HIS A 42 -1.18 5.64 -11.45
N GLU A 43 -0.89 6.93 -11.26
CA GLU A 43 0.45 7.39 -10.89
C GLU A 43 0.82 6.93 -9.48
N ALA A 44 -0.12 7.05 -8.53
CA ALA A 44 0.08 6.54 -7.18
C ALA A 44 0.32 5.02 -7.15
N GLU A 45 -0.36 4.25 -8.02
CA GLU A 45 -0.15 2.80 -8.16
C GLU A 45 1.22 2.47 -8.76
N MET A 46 1.65 3.19 -9.79
CA MET A 46 2.97 2.99 -10.40
C MET A 46 4.10 3.30 -9.41
N GLU A 47 3.98 4.41 -8.68
CA GLU A 47 4.93 4.80 -7.63
C GLU A 47 4.93 3.82 -6.47
N LEU A 48 3.76 3.27 -6.08
CA LEU A 48 3.69 2.19 -5.10
C LEU A 48 4.44 0.95 -5.58
N MET A 49 4.32 0.57 -6.86
CA MET A 49 5.05 -0.59 -7.40
C MET A 49 6.57 -0.37 -7.38
N LEU A 50 7.03 0.83 -7.73
CA LEU A 50 8.45 1.21 -7.63
C LEU A 50 8.92 1.19 -6.18
N TYR A 51 8.12 1.74 -5.26
CA TYR A 51 8.40 1.73 -3.83
C TYR A 51 8.55 0.29 -3.30
N LEU A 52 7.63 -0.61 -3.65
CA LEU A 52 7.72 -2.02 -3.25
C LEU A 52 8.99 -2.70 -3.78
N ARG A 53 9.38 -2.39 -5.01
CA ARG A 53 10.60 -2.94 -5.61
C ARG A 53 11.87 -2.42 -4.93
N HIS A 54 11.93 -1.13 -4.60
CA HIS A 54 13.05 -0.56 -3.84
C HIS A 54 13.08 -1.09 -2.40
N ALA A 55 11.93 -1.23 -1.75
CA ALA A 55 11.85 -1.79 -0.42
C ALA A 55 12.34 -3.25 -0.38
N ASP A 56 11.98 -4.05 -1.39
CA ASP A 56 12.49 -5.41 -1.56
C ASP A 56 14.01 -5.41 -1.79
N ASP A 57 14.52 -4.59 -2.71
CA ASP A 57 15.96 -4.48 -2.98
C ASP A 57 16.76 -4.03 -1.75
N GLN A 58 16.26 -3.04 -1.01
CA GLN A 58 16.87 -2.55 0.22
C GLN A 58 16.91 -3.62 1.33
N LEU A 59 15.91 -4.51 1.38
CA LEU A 59 15.93 -5.68 2.26
C LEU A 59 16.98 -6.71 1.82
N PHE A 60 17.26 -6.82 0.52
CA PHE A 60 18.28 -7.73 -0.03
C PHE A 60 19.71 -7.18 0.03
N GLN A 61 19.91 -5.86 0.00
CA GLN A 61 21.24 -5.22 0.09
C GLN A 61 21.92 -5.36 1.47
N GLY A 62 21.19 -5.81 2.50
CA GLY A 62 21.73 -6.09 3.84
C GLY A 62 22.20 -7.53 4.05
N VAL A 63 22.15 -8.39 3.02
CA VAL A 63 22.64 -9.78 3.10
C VAL A 63 23.99 -9.86 2.40
N CYS A 64 25.04 -9.40 3.07
CA CYS A 64 26.42 -9.72 2.73
C CYS A 64 27.30 -9.79 3.99
#